data_AF-A0A165DH43-F1
#
_entry.id   AF-A0A165DH43-F1
#
_cell.length_a   1.000
_cell.length_b   1.000
_cell.length_c   1.000
_cell.angle_alpha   90.00
_cell.angle_beta   90.00
_cell.angle_gamma   90.00
#
_symmetry.space_group_name_H-M   'P 1'
#
loop_
_entity.id
_entity.type
_entity.pdbx_description
1 polymer ?
#
loop_
_entity_poly.entity_id
_entity_poly.type
_entity_poly.pdbx_seq_one_letter_code
_entity_poly.pdbx_strand_id
1 'polypeptide(L)' 'IRSRITVCKRLKLKCDRRTPCSSCIKRDTVQRCVYSQAAAEKIDVQSLHNRVLQLESVIAKI' A
#
# COMPACT_ATOMS: atom_id res chain seq x y z
N ILE A 1 -15.15 -4.59 -8.52
CA ILE A 1 -14.16 -5.01 -7.48
C ILE A 1 -13.92 -3.87 -6.48
N ARG A 2 -14.66 -3.85 -5.36
CA ARG A 2 -14.41 -2.91 -4.24
C ARG A 2 -13.55 -3.64 -3.18
N SER A 3 -12.32 -4.05 -3.53
CA SER A 3 -11.44 -4.90 -2.68
C SER A 3 -10.83 -4.21 -1.44
N ARG A 4 -11.50 -3.20 -0.88
CA ARG A 4 -10.97 -2.47 0.27
C ARG A 4 -12.07 -2.35 1.31
N ILE A 5 -12.00 -3.15 2.36
CA ILE A 5 -12.59 -2.87 3.67
C ILE A 5 -11.48 -3.14 4.69
N THR A 6 -10.48 -2.27 4.72
CA THR A 6 -9.63 -2.16 5.91
C THR A 6 -10.29 -1.17 6.87
N VAL A 7 -10.10 -1.34 8.18
CA VAL A 7 -10.56 -0.37 9.19
C VAL A 7 -10.17 1.06 8.80
N CYS A 8 -8.97 1.24 8.25
CA CYS A 8 -8.49 2.52 7.74
C CYS A 8 -9.38 3.12 6.64
N LYS A 9 -9.90 2.33 5.70
CA LYS A 9 -10.78 2.86 4.65
C LYS A 9 -12.14 3.30 5.21
N ARG A 10 -12.73 2.53 6.13
CA ARG A 10 -13.99 2.89 6.78
C ARG A 10 -13.84 4.19 7.59
N LEU A 11 -12.72 4.31 8.30
CA LEU A 11 -12.41 5.46 9.16
C LEU A 11 -11.70 6.61 8.43
N LYS A 12 -11.52 6.53 7.10
CA LYS A 12 -10.80 7.52 6.28
C LYS A 12 -9.39 7.87 6.80
N LEU A 13 -8.69 6.89 7.36
CA LEU A 13 -7.33 7.04 7.89
C LEU A 13 -6.28 6.80 6.81
N LYS A 14 -5.13 7.47 6.93
CA LYS A 14 -3.92 7.11 6.18
C LYS A 14 -3.49 5.70 6.56
N CYS A 15 -3.30 4.85 5.57
CA CYS A 15 -2.93 3.46 5.71
C CYS A 15 -1.56 3.22 5.07
N ASP A 16 -0.57 2.81 5.85
CA ASP A 16 0.79 2.47 5.44
C ASP A 16 0.89 1.08 4.80
N ARG A 17 -0.23 0.36 4.67
CA ARG A 17 -0.37 -0.96 4.01
C ARG A 17 0.55 -2.08 4.55
N ARG A 18 1.17 -1.88 5.70
CA ARG A 18 1.82 -2.96 6.46
C ARG A 18 0.74 -3.90 7.02
N THR A 19 1.11 -5.14 7.32
CA THR A 19 0.20 -6.13 7.90
C THR A 19 0.78 -6.60 9.24
N PRO A 20 0.24 -6.12 10.38
CA PRO A 20 -0.80 -5.09 10.54
C PRO A 20 -0.27 -3.66 10.30
N CYS A 21 -1.16 -2.75 9.90
CA CYS A 21 -0.79 -1.38 9.56
C CYS A 21 -0.64 -0.51 10.82
N SER A 22 0.26 0.48 10.79
CA SER A 22 0.59 1.32 11.96
C SER A 22 -0.65 2.01 12.55
N SER A 23 -1.60 2.40 11.70
CA SER A 23 -2.86 3.02 12.13
C SER A 23 -3.79 2.05 12.87
N CYS A 24 -3.76 0.75 12.54
CA CYS A 24 -4.55 -0.26 13.23
C CYS A 24 -3.89 -0.70 14.54
N ILE A 25 -2.56 -0.72 14.61
CA ILE A 25 -1.80 -0.96 15.86
C ILE A 25 -2.14 0.12 16.88
N LYS A 26 -2.01 1.40 16.52
CA LYS A 26 -2.26 2.54 17.42
C LYS A 26 -3.68 2.63 17.98
N ARG A 27 -4.64 1.96 17.34
CA ARG A 27 -6.07 2.01 17.67
C ARG A 27 -6.59 0.67 18.19
N ASP A 28 -5.70 -0.29 18.44
CA ASP A 28 -6.03 -1.64 18.89
C ASP A 28 -7.09 -2.34 18.01
N THR A 29 -6.96 -2.16 16.68
CA THR A 29 -7.86 -2.79 15.68
C THR A 29 -7.11 -3.78 14.80
N VAL A 30 -6.04 -4.34 15.34
CA VAL A 30 -5.08 -5.22 14.66
C VAL A 30 -5.76 -6.42 14.01
N GLN A 31 -6.69 -7.05 14.74
CA GLN A 31 -7.48 -8.21 14.30
C GLN A 31 -8.37 -7.94 13.08
N ARG A 32 -8.72 -6.67 12.83
CA ARG A 32 -9.54 -6.24 11.69
C ARG A 32 -8.70 -5.65 10.56
N CYS A 33 -7.38 -5.65 10.69
CA CYS A 33 -6.44 -5.17 9.68
C CYS A 33 -6.12 -6.27 8.66
N VAL A 34 -7.14 -6.69 7.90
CA VAL A 34 -7.01 -7.80 6.94
C VAL A 34 -7.04 -7.25 5.52
N TYR A 35 -6.08 -7.67 4.71
CA TYR A 35 -6.02 -7.38 3.28
C TYR A 35 -6.39 -8.66 2.51
N SER A 36 -7.24 -8.55 1.49
CA SER A 36 -7.45 -9.65 0.55
C SER A 36 -6.16 -9.95 -0.21
N GLN A 37 -5.91 -11.20 -0.62
CA GLN A 37 -4.74 -11.56 -1.43
C GLN A 37 -4.61 -10.70 -2.70
N ALA A 38 -5.72 -10.47 -3.42
CA ALA A 38 -5.75 -9.55 -4.58
C ALA A 38 -5.35 -8.09 -4.27
N ALA A 39 -5.38 -7.67 -2.98
CA ALA A 39 -4.90 -6.36 -2.56
C ALA A 39 -3.42 -6.39 -2.15
N ALA A 40 -2.92 -7.52 -1.68
CA ALA A 40 -1.49 -7.74 -1.41
C ALA A 40 -0.68 -7.85 -2.71
N GLU A 41 -1.25 -8.45 -3.74
CA GLU A 41 -0.66 -8.57 -5.08
C GLU A 41 -0.70 -7.26 -5.88
N LYS A 42 -1.40 -6.25 -5.39
CA LYS A 42 -1.55 -5.00 -6.12
C LYS A 42 -0.24 -4.22 -6.11
N ILE A 43 0.50 -4.35 -7.21
CA ILE A 43 1.71 -3.58 -7.48
C ILE A 43 1.35 -2.08 -7.43
N ASP A 44 2.12 -1.31 -6.66
CA ASP A 44 1.99 0.13 -6.61
C ASP A 44 2.60 0.75 -7.88
N VAL A 45 1.72 1.03 -8.85
CA VAL A 45 2.11 1.54 -10.18
C VAL A 45 2.91 2.83 -10.08
N GLN A 46 2.64 3.69 -9.08
CA GLN A 46 3.40 4.92 -8.88
C GLN A 46 4.84 4.61 -8.47
N SER A 47 5.06 3.71 -7.52
CA SER A 47 6.40 3.27 -7.15
C SER A 47 7.14 2.62 -8.32
N LEU A 48 6.44 1.85 -9.16
CA LEU A 48 7.02 1.28 -10.38
C LEU A 48 7.45 2.37 -11.37
N HIS A 49 6.57 3.33 -11.65
CA HIS A 49 6.86 4.46 -12.55
C HIS A 49 8.08 5.26 -12.07
N ASN A 50 8.16 5.56 -10.76
CA ASN A 50 9.29 6.28 -10.19
C ASN A 50 10.60 5.49 -10.36
N ARG A 51 10.57 4.17 -10.18
CA ARG A 51 11.74 3.30 -10.41
C ARG A 51 12.15 3.28 -11.87
N VAL A 52 11.21 3.22 -12.80
CA VAL A 52 11.47 3.26 -14.25
C VAL A 52 12.13 4.59 -14.63
N LEU A 53 11.58 5.72 -14.19
CA LEU A 53 12.17 7.04 -14.43
C LEU A 53 13.61 7.14 -13.91
N GLN A 54 13.88 6.59 -12.72
CA GLN A 54 15.23 6.57 -12.16
C GLN A 54 16.18 5.74 -13.03
N LEU A 55 15.75 4.55 -13.49
CA LEU A 55 16.55 3.70 -14.37
C LEU A 55 16.83 4.38 -15.71
N GLU A 56 15.82 4.99 -16.33
CA GLU A 56 15.98 5.75 -17.57
C GLU A 56 16.99 6.89 -17.40
N SER A 57 16.96 7.60 -16.27
CA SER A 57 17.92 8.67 -15.98
C SER A 57 19.36 8.20 -15.81
N VAL A 58 19.56 6.95 -15.37
CA VAL A 58 20.89 6.34 -15.22
C VAL A 58 21.40 5.87 -16.58
N ILE A 59 20.54 5.21 -17.38
CA ILE A 59 20.88 4.74 -18.73
C ILE A 59 21.24 5.93 -19.64
N ALA A 60 20.50 7.03 -19.58
CA ALA A 60 20.76 8.23 -20.39
C ALA A 60 22.10 8.95 -20.08
N LYS A 61 22.81 8.55 -19.01
CA LYS A 61 24.12 9.10 -18.62
C LYS A 61 25.30 8.21 -19.02
N ILE A 62 25.02 7.05 -19.60
CA ILE A 62 26.00 6.13 -20.19
C ILE A 62 26.16 6.49 -21.66
#